data_AF-X1CI84-F1
#
_entry.id   AF-X1CI84-F1
#
_cell.length_a   1.000
_cell.length_b   1.000
_cell.length_c   1.000
_cell.angle_alpha   90.00
_cell.angle_beta   90.00
_cell.angle_gamma   90.00
#
_symmetry.space_group_name_H-M   'P 1'
#
loop_
_entity.id
_entity.type
_entity.pdbx_description
1 polymer ?
#
loop_
_entity_poly.entity_id
_entity_poly.type
_entity_poly.pdbx_seq_one_letter_code
_entity_poly.pdbx_strand_id
1 'polypeptide(L)' 'MPHIVIFMKYPTRIIKKVVQKALEALQKNLFPDDESIQETLVLSAWKSTEDGTRALSVTRVKEGKVEEALKVFTFLSK' A
#
# COMPACT_ATOMS: atom_id res chain seq x y z
N MET A 1 2.00 12.50 15.15
CA MET A 1 2.28 11.60 14.00
C MET A 1 0.96 11.17 13.33
N PRO A 2 0.67 11.69 12.12
CA PRO A 2 -0.49 11.28 11.34
C PRO A 2 -0.38 9.84 10.82
N HIS A 3 -1.53 9.23 10.49
CA HIS A 3 -1.59 7.93 9.84
C HIS A 3 -2.20 8.07 8.45
N ILE A 4 -1.59 7.40 7.47
CA ILE A 4 -2.16 7.20 6.14
C ILE A 4 -2.79 5.81 6.13
N VAL A 5 -4.07 5.76 5.78
CA VAL A 5 -4.84 4.51 5.67
C VAL A 5 -5.36 4.39 4.25
N ILE A 6 -4.96 3.33 3.56
CA ILE A 6 -5.33 3.08 2.16
C ILE A 6 -6.20 1.84 2.09
N PHE A 7 -7.38 2.00 1.49
CA PHE A 7 -8.30 0.91 1.18
C PHE A 7 -8.33 0.68 -0.33
N MET A 8 -8.11 -0.55 -0.75
CA MET A 8 -8.21 -0.94 -2.15
C MET A 8 -9.22 -2.08 -2.30
N LYS A 9 -10.06 -2.02 -3.33
CA LYS A 9 -11.00 -3.10 -3.68
C LYS A 9 -10.68 -3.59 -5.08
N TYR A 10 -10.48 -4.90 -5.20
CA TYR A 10 -10.19 -5.57 -6.45
C TYR A 10 -11.28 -6.59 -6.80
N PRO A 11 -11.73 -6.66 -8.05
CA PRO A 11 -12.60 -7.73 -8.51
C PRO A 11 -11.92 -9.09 -8.40
N THR A 12 -12.64 -10.11 -7.94
CA THR A 12 -12.11 -11.47 -7.72
C THR A 12 -11.49 -12.05 -8.99
N ARG A 13 -12.03 -11.75 -10.18
CA ARG A 13 -11.51 -12.29 -11.45
C ARG A 13 -10.07 -11.86 -11.77
N ILE A 14 -9.64 -10.69 -11.29
CA ILE A 14 -8.30 -10.15 -11.60
C ILE A 14 -7.31 -10.30 -10.46
N ILE A 15 -7.73 -10.89 -9.32
CA ILE A 15 -6.95 -10.85 -8.08
C ILE A 15 -5.58 -11.49 -8.23
N LYS A 16 -5.47 -12.63 -8.94
CA LYS A 16 -4.18 -13.29 -9.18
C LYS A 16 -3.20 -12.38 -9.93
N LYS A 17 -3.69 -11.67 -10.96
CA LYS A 17 -2.89 -10.74 -11.76
C LYS A 17 -2.50 -9.49 -10.97
N VAL A 18 -3.40 -9.00 -10.12
CA VAL A 18 -3.15 -7.86 -9.22
C VAL A 18 -2.11 -8.24 -8.17
N VAL A 19 -2.27 -9.37 -7.49
CA VAL A 19 -1.31 -9.85 -6.47
C VAL A 19 0.05 -10.09 -7.09
N GLN A 20 0.13 -10.68 -8.27
CA GLN A 20 1.41 -10.90 -8.94
C GLN A 20 2.11 -9.59 -9.32
N LYS A 21 1.38 -8.63 -9.92
CA LYS A 21 1.92 -7.29 -10.17
C LYS A 21 2.30 -6.54 -8.89
N ALA A 22 1.52 -6.69 -7.83
CA ALA A 22 1.81 -6.08 -6.54
C ALA A 22 3.08 -6.68 -5.93
N LEU A 23 3.27 -8.00 -6.00
CA LEU A 23 4.50 -8.66 -5.55
C LEU A 23 5.72 -8.24 -6.39
N GLU A 24 5.58 -8.12 -7.71
CA GLU A 24 6.64 -7.61 -8.59
C GLU A 24 6.97 -6.13 -8.28
N ALA A 25 5.95 -5.31 -8.03
CA ALA A 25 6.12 -3.92 -7.63
C ALA A 25 6.74 -3.80 -6.24
N LEU A 26 6.37 -4.67 -5.30
CA LEU A 26 7.00 -4.76 -3.99
C LEU A 26 8.46 -5.22 -4.11
N GLN A 27 8.77 -6.19 -4.96
CA GLN A 27 10.16 -6.64 -5.17
C GLN A 27 11.03 -5.59 -5.87
N LYS A 28 10.47 -4.79 -6.78
CA LYS A 28 11.19 -3.76 -7.53
C LYS A 28 11.26 -2.41 -6.82
N ASN A 29 10.22 -2.08 -6.05
CA ASN A 29 10.02 -0.77 -5.44
C ASN A 29 9.79 -0.86 -3.92
N LEU A 30 10.23 -1.93 -3.25
CA LEU A 30 10.61 -1.79 -1.86
C LEU A 30 11.80 -0.81 -1.83
N PHE A 31 11.46 0.47 -1.84
CA PHE A 31 12.20 1.43 -1.05
C PHE A 31 12.26 0.78 0.34
N PRO A 32 13.45 0.51 0.91
CA PRO A 32 13.50 0.27 2.35
C PRO A 32 12.70 1.41 2.97
N ASP A 33 11.76 1.09 3.87
CA ASP A 33 10.99 2.10 4.60
C ASP A 33 11.98 3.19 4.97
N ASP A 34 11.85 4.36 4.34
CA ASP A 34 12.74 5.45 4.69
C ASP A 34 12.24 5.89 6.06
N GLU A 35 12.86 5.34 7.10
CA GLU A 35 12.52 5.58 8.49
C GLU A 35 12.67 7.07 8.83
N SER A 36 13.29 7.88 7.97
CA SER A 36 13.30 9.34 8.09
C SER A 36 11.95 9.98 7.75
N ILE A 37 11.08 9.29 7.00
CA ILE A 37 9.80 9.78 6.46
C ILE A 37 8.61 9.08 7.12
N GLN A 38 8.64 7.75 7.24
CA GLN A 38 7.50 6.96 7.69
C GLN A 38 7.89 5.62 8.34
N GLU A 39 6.93 5.02 9.04
CA GLU A 39 6.97 3.68 9.62
C GLU A 39 5.77 2.91 9.10
N THR A 40 5.99 1.81 8.37
CA THR A 40 4.89 0.96 7.89
C THR A 40 4.44 0.01 9.00
N LEU A 41 3.22 0.20 9.51
CA LEU A 41 2.66 -0.62 10.58
C LEU A 41 2.01 -1.89 10.03
N VAL A 42 1.30 -1.76 8.91
CA VAL A 42 0.66 -2.87 8.20
C VAL A 42 0.94 -2.68 6.73
N LEU A 43 1.89 -3.46 6.19
CA LEU A 43 2.27 -3.38 4.77
C LEU A 43 1.06 -3.63 3.87
N SER A 44 0.35 -4.75 4.11
CA SER A 44 -0.90 -5.04 3.40
C SER A 44 -1.70 -6.17 4.06
N ALA A 45 -2.91 -5.88 4.52
CA ALA A 45 -3.87 -6.86 5.02
C ALA A 45 -4.96 -7.14 3.97
N TRP A 46 -5.20 -8.40 3.63
CA TRP A 46 -6.09 -8.80 2.53
C TRP A 46 -7.28 -9.61 3.06
N LYS A 47 -8.47 -9.32 2.55
CA LYS A 47 -9.68 -10.11 2.80
C LYS A 47 -10.43 -10.36 1.50
N SER A 48 -10.55 -11.63 1.13
CA SER A 48 -11.35 -12.07 -0.02
C SER A 48 -12.78 -12.35 0.40
N THR A 49 -13.74 -11.84 -0.37
CA THR A 49 -15.19 -12.05 -0.24
C THR A 49 -15.79 -12.33 -1.62
N GLU A 50 -17.04 -12.77 -1.68
CA GLU A 50 -17.75 -12.98 -2.95
C GLU A 50 -17.81 -11.68 -3.80
N ASP A 51 -17.89 -10.52 -3.14
CA ASP A 51 -17.93 -9.19 -3.77
C ASP A 51 -16.58 -8.67 -4.28
N GLY A 52 -15.51 -9.44 -4.12
CA GLY A 52 -14.15 -9.00 -4.40
C GLY A 52 -13.18 -9.17 -3.23
N THR A 53 -11.94 -8.80 -3.48
CA THR A 53 -10.89 -8.76 -2.46
C THR A 53 -10.66 -7.32 -2.02
N ARG A 54 -10.54 -7.13 -0.71
CA ARG A 54 -10.20 -5.85 -0.10
C ARG A 54 -8.77 -5.92 0.41
N ALA A 55 -8.00 -4.87 0.20
CA ALA A 55 -6.68 -4.69 0.78
C ALA A 55 -6.66 -3.42 1.64
N LEU A 56 -5.95 -3.48 2.77
CA LEU A 56 -5.74 -2.39 3.69
C LEU A 56 -4.24 -2.21 3.91
N SER A 57 -3.76 -0.97 3.82
CA SER A 57 -2.41 -0.60 4.24
C SER A 57 -2.48 0.52 5.26
N VAL A 58 -1.65 0.43 6.30
CA VAL A 58 -1.57 1.44 7.37
C VAL A 58 -0.12 1.82 7.57
N THR A 59 0.15 3.11 7.39
CA THR A 59 1.48 3.68 7.54
C THR A 59 1.41 4.87 8.48
N ARG A 60 2.30 4.90 9.47
CA ARG A 60 2.50 6.04 10.35
C ARG A 60 3.52 6.97 9.72
N VAL A 61 3.21 8.25 9.66
CA VAL A 61 4.06 9.24 8.98
C VAL A 61 4.60 10.23 9.99
N LYS A 62 5.84 10.68 9.80
CA LYS A 62 6.40 11.75 10.62
C LYS A 62 5.66 13.06 10.37
N GLU A 63 5.63 13.91 11.40
CA GLU A 63 4.97 15.21 11.30
C GLU A 63 5.66 16.08 10.25
N GLY A 64 4.86 16.76 9.42
CA GLY A 64 5.37 17.56 8.30
C GLY A 64 5.83 16.76 7.07
N LYS A 65 5.64 15.43 7.04
CA LYS A 65 6.10 14.54 5.93
C LYS A 65 4.99 13.84 5.14
N VAL A 66 3.75 14.29 5.31
CA VAL A 66 2.56 13.66 4.70
C VAL A 66 2.59 13.74 3.17
N GLU A 67 3.01 14.87 2.60
CA GLU A 67 3.04 15.06 1.15
C GLU A 67 4.10 14.17 0.47
N GLU A 68 5.28 14.05 1.08
CA GLU A 68 6.33 13.15 0.61
C GLU A 68 5.88 11.68 0.71
N ALA A 69 5.24 11.29 1.82
CA ALA A 69 4.69 9.94 1.97
C ALA A 69 3.63 9.63 0.90
N LEU A 70 2.74 10.57 0.57
CA LEU A 70 1.71 10.38 -0.48
C LEU A 70 2.29 10.22 -1.90
N LYS A 71 3.42 10.86 -2.21
CA LYS A 71 4.10 10.70 -3.51
C LYS A 71 4.58 9.26 -3.72
N VAL A 72 5.04 8.58 -2.66
CA VAL A 72 5.42 7.16 -2.70
C VAL A 72 4.23 6.29 -3.10
N PHE A 73 3.05 6.52 -2.51
CA PHE A 73 1.84 5.76 -2.85
C PHE A 73 1.30 6.03 -4.25
N THR A 74 1.47 7.25 -4.77
CA THR A 74 0.96 7.65 -6.09
C THR A 74 1.68 6.92 -7.23
N PHE A 75 2.95 6.54 -7.03
CA PHE A 75 3.71 5.74 -8.00
C PHE A 75 3.12 4.34 -8.21
N LEU A 76 2.47 3.76 -7.20
CA LEU A 76 1.85 2.44 -7.27
C LEU A 76 0.49 2.43 -8.00
N SER A 77 -0.05 3.61 -8.33
CA SER A 77 -1.37 3.77 -8.98
C SER A 77 -1.28 4.07 -10.48
N LYS A 78 -0.08 4.25 -11.05
CA LYS A 78 0.16 4.38 -12.49
C LYS A 78 0.54 3.03 -13.10
#